data_AF-A0A8J1TW45-F1
#
_entry.id   AF-A0A8J1TW45-F1
#
_cell.length_a   1.000
_cell.length_b   1.000
_cell.length_c   1.000
_cell.angle_alpha   90.00
_cell.angle_beta   90.00
_cell.angle_gamma   90.00
#
_symmetry.space_group_name_H-M   'P 1'
#
loop_
_entity.id
_entity.type
_entity.pdbx_description
1 polymer ?
#
loop_
_entity_poly.entity_id
_entity_poly.type
_entity_poly.pdbx_seq_one_letter_code
_entity_poly.pdbx_strand_id
1 'polypeptide(L)'
;MVRLSLRALCSSKGFKYWDRWVDRETFSKQRYRKWCGPLVGWKEIDRHWWSYNEHRPWTAEFQEHNRAGKNNKRYFVEPIKDWSIFKGDRVQVLVGKDAGKQGIINYIVKERNWCF
;
A
#
# COMPACT_ATOMS: atom_id res chain seq x y z
N MET A 1 -26.78 7.81 -16.98
CA MET A 1 -25.80 6.80 -16.54
C MET A 1 -24.74 7.49 -15.67
N VAL A 2 -24.94 7.50 -14.36
CA VAL A 2 -24.14 8.32 -13.42
C VAL A 2 -22.97 7.47 -12.91
N ARG A 3 -21.72 7.90 -13.19
CA ARG A 3 -20.52 7.40 -12.52
C ARG A 3 -20.53 7.93 -11.09
N LEU A 4 -21.03 7.12 -10.16
CA LEU A 4 -20.80 7.35 -8.73
C LEU A 4 -19.30 7.18 -8.46
N SER A 5 -18.59 8.28 -8.28
CA SER A 5 -17.24 8.21 -7.70
C SER A 5 -17.39 7.81 -6.24
N LEU A 6 -16.70 6.75 -5.81
CA LEU A 6 -16.58 6.30 -4.41
C LEU A 6 -15.80 7.32 -3.55
N ARG A 7 -16.25 8.57 -3.52
CA ARG A 7 -15.72 9.66 -2.70
C ARG A 7 -16.89 10.47 -2.16
N ALA A 8 -17.68 9.87 -1.27
CA ALA A 8 -18.48 10.57 -0.24
C ALA A 8 -19.60 9.67 0.29
N LEU A 9 -19.29 8.50 0.85
CA LEU A 9 -20.22 7.83 1.78
C LEU A 9 -19.41 7.11 2.85
N CYS A 10 -18.81 7.87 3.76
CA CYS A 10 -18.52 7.36 5.10
C CYS A 10 -18.88 8.44 6.13
N SER A 11 -20.15 8.84 6.09
CA SER A 11 -20.85 9.43 7.22
C SER A 11 -21.61 8.30 7.93
N SER A 12 -20.87 7.46 8.66
CA SER A 12 -21.46 6.57 9.66
C SER A 12 -20.59 6.58 10.91
N LYS A 13 -21.26 6.50 12.05
CA LYS A 13 -20.70 6.62 13.39
C LYS A 13 -20.02 5.30 13.76
N GLY A 14 -18.79 5.36 14.28
CA GLY A 14 -18.01 4.21 14.79
C GLY A 14 -16.64 4.06 14.10
N PHE A 15 -15.55 4.00 14.87
CA PHE A 15 -14.15 3.75 14.45
C PHE A 15 -13.31 4.86 13.76
N LYS A 16 -13.61 6.15 13.96
CA LYS A 16 -12.90 7.25 13.25
C LYS A 16 -11.46 7.57 13.69
N TYR A 17 -10.98 7.09 14.85
CA TYR A 17 -9.63 7.44 15.33
C TYR A 17 -8.54 6.66 14.60
N TRP A 18 -8.70 5.34 14.54
CA TRP A 18 -7.67 4.45 13.99
C TRP A 18 -7.50 4.69 12.49
N ASP A 19 -8.60 4.80 11.72
CA ASP A 19 -8.55 5.12 10.29
C ASP A 19 -7.88 6.48 10.04
N ARG A 20 -8.23 7.52 10.82
CA ARG A 20 -7.54 8.83 10.73
C ARG A 20 -6.07 8.73 11.08
N TRP A 21 -5.72 7.92 12.08
CA TRP A 21 -4.35 7.75 12.53
C TRP A 21 -3.52 7.05 11.44
N VAL A 22 -4.05 5.98 10.84
CA VAL A 22 -3.44 5.30 9.70
C VAL A 22 -3.32 6.24 8.51
N ASP A 23 -4.39 6.97 8.16
CA ASP A 23 -4.35 7.98 7.09
C ASP A 23 -3.28 9.03 7.34
N ARG A 24 -3.14 9.48 8.58
CA ARG A 24 -2.14 10.47 8.98
C ARG A 24 -0.71 9.92 8.93
N GLU A 25 -0.48 8.75 9.49
CA GLU A 25 0.87 8.17 9.52
C GLU A 25 1.32 7.70 8.14
N THR A 26 0.42 7.11 7.37
CA THR A 26 0.75 6.46 6.10
C THR A 26 0.62 7.41 4.90
N PHE A 27 -0.46 8.21 4.80
CA PHE A 27 -0.76 8.98 3.59
C PHE A 27 -0.49 10.49 3.74
N SER A 28 -0.83 11.10 4.88
CA SER A 28 -0.84 12.58 4.99
C SER A 28 0.55 13.20 4.85
N LYS A 29 1.62 12.51 5.29
CA LYS A 29 3.01 12.99 5.20
C LYS A 29 3.50 13.13 3.76
N GLN A 30 2.82 12.53 2.78
CA GLN A 30 3.24 12.51 1.38
C GLN A 30 2.35 13.32 0.45
N ARG A 31 1.26 13.91 0.97
CA ARG A 31 0.45 14.87 0.23
C ARG A 31 1.22 16.16 0.02
N TYR A 32 1.15 16.70 -1.18
CA TYR A 32 1.65 18.04 -1.46
C TYR A 32 0.55 18.87 -2.13
N ARG A 33 0.53 20.16 -1.81
CA ARG A 33 -0.41 21.09 -2.44
C ARG A 33 0.13 21.49 -3.79
N LYS A 34 -0.64 21.20 -4.84
CA LYS A 34 -0.37 21.68 -6.20
C LYS A 34 -1.46 22.67 -6.60
N TRP A 35 -1.06 23.78 -7.18
CA TRP A 35 -1.99 24.69 -7.85
C TRP A 35 -2.48 24.05 -9.15
N CYS A 36 -3.80 23.87 -9.28
CA CYS A 36 -4.42 23.23 -10.45
C CYS A 36 -5.10 24.23 -11.39
N GLY A 37 -4.83 25.52 -11.22
CA GLY A 37 -5.40 26.60 -12.03
C GLY A 37 -6.49 27.39 -11.30
N PRO A 38 -6.93 28.51 -11.90
CA PRO A 38 -7.78 29.51 -11.23
C PRO A 38 -9.20 29.00 -10.93
N LEU A 39 -9.75 28.09 -11.74
CA LEU A 39 -11.10 27.54 -11.53
C LEU A 39 -11.15 26.44 -10.46
N VAL A 40 -10.07 25.66 -10.32
CA VAL A 40 -10.00 24.51 -9.40
C VAL A 40 -9.37 24.90 -8.07
N GLY A 41 -8.38 25.79 -8.09
CA GLY A 41 -7.62 26.22 -6.92
C GLY A 41 -6.52 25.23 -6.50
N TRP A 42 -6.17 25.30 -5.22
CA TRP A 42 -5.18 24.40 -4.61
C TRP A 42 -5.78 23.03 -4.37
N LYS A 43 -5.10 21.99 -4.86
CA LYS A 43 -5.49 20.60 -4.62
C LYS A 43 -4.39 19.86 -3.89
N GLU A 44 -4.76 19.05 -2.90
CA GLU A 44 -3.88 18.05 -2.33
C GLU A 44 -3.73 16.89 -3.31
N ILE A 45 -2.49 16.63 -3.72
CA ILE A 45 -2.15 15.49 -4.58
C ILE A 45 -1.40 14.48 -3.73
N ASP A 46 -1.94 13.25 -3.71
CA ASP A 46 -1.26 12.10 -3.15
C ASP A 46 -0.12 11.67 -4.08
N ARG A 47 1.04 11.36 -3.51
CA ARG A 47 2.05 10.61 -4.26
C ARG A 47 1.58 9.16 -4.38
N HIS A 48 1.15 8.81 -5.59
CA HIS A 48 0.43 7.56 -5.82
C HIS A 48 1.34 6.32 -5.97
N TRP A 49 2.67 6.46 -5.89
CA TRP A 49 3.61 5.40 -6.26
C TRP A 49 4.54 5.04 -5.10
N TRP A 50 4.01 4.29 -4.15
CA TRP A 50 4.80 3.68 -3.09
C TRP A 50 5.57 2.47 -3.62
N SER A 51 6.83 2.37 -3.20
CA SER A 51 7.60 1.15 -3.33
C SER A 51 7.36 0.30 -2.07
N TYR A 52 6.53 -0.72 -2.23
CA TYR A 52 6.34 -1.74 -1.22
C TYR A 52 7.56 -2.65 -1.17
N ASN A 53 8.13 -2.80 0.03
CA ASN A 53 9.25 -3.68 0.34
C ASN A 53 8.84 -4.55 1.55
N GLU A 54 9.81 -5.04 2.31
CA GLU A 54 9.63 -5.89 3.51
C GLU A 54 8.96 -5.14 4.67
N HIS A 55 9.20 -3.82 4.76
CA HIS A 55 8.70 -2.98 5.85
C HIS A 55 7.21 -2.64 5.68
N ARG A 56 6.49 -2.59 6.81
CA ARG A 56 5.06 -2.27 6.83
C ARG A 56 4.85 -0.76 6.60
N PRO A 57 3.74 -0.34 5.98
CA PRO A 57 3.51 1.06 5.61
C PRO A 57 3.59 2.07 6.76
N TRP A 58 3.29 1.63 7.98
CA TRP A 58 3.31 2.47 9.19
C TRP A 58 4.66 2.51 9.92
N THR A 59 5.70 1.82 9.44
CA THR A 59 7.02 1.86 10.09
C THR A 59 7.89 3.01 9.56
N ALA A 60 8.84 3.44 10.38
CA ALA A 60 9.74 4.54 10.03
C ALA A 60 10.63 4.18 8.83
N GLU A 61 11.06 2.93 8.69
CA GLU A 61 11.90 2.50 7.57
C GLU A 61 11.15 2.59 6.24
N PHE A 62 9.86 2.23 6.23
CA PHE A 62 9.02 2.36 5.04
C PHE A 62 8.86 3.84 4.64
N GLN A 63 8.63 4.72 5.62
CA GLN A 63 8.49 6.16 5.40
C GLN A 63 9.78 6.77 4.86
N GLU A 64 10.93 6.39 5.42
CA GLU A 64 12.23 6.86 4.96
C GLU A 64 12.56 6.34 3.55
N HIS A 65 12.26 5.08 3.24
CA HIS A 65 12.43 4.54 1.90
C HIS A 65 11.55 5.27 0.86
N ASN A 66 10.32 5.63 1.24
CA ASN A 66 9.37 6.35 0.38
C ASN A 66 9.38 7.87 0.60
N ARG A 67 10.46 8.40 1.17
CA ARG A 67 10.58 9.84 1.46
C ARG A 67 10.50 10.68 0.18
N ALA A 68 9.98 11.89 0.34
CA ALA A 68 9.97 12.91 -0.70
C ALA A 68 11.33 13.10 -1.39
N GLY A 69 11.32 13.07 -2.72
CA GLY A 69 12.52 13.29 -3.53
C GLY A 69 13.31 12.02 -3.85
N LYS A 70 12.98 10.87 -3.23
CA LYS A 70 13.58 9.59 -3.63
C LYS A 70 12.92 9.07 -4.91
N ASN A 71 13.76 8.74 -5.89
CA ASN A 71 13.34 8.15 -7.16
C ASN A 71 13.39 6.63 -7.06
N ASN A 72 12.37 6.05 -6.44
CA ASN A 72 12.26 4.60 -6.34
C ASN A 72 11.93 3.97 -7.71
N LYS A 73 12.56 2.84 -8.01
CA LYS A 73 12.23 2.07 -9.23
C LYS A 73 10.77 1.62 -9.17
N ARG A 74 10.08 1.72 -10.30
CA ARG A 74 8.72 1.20 -10.44
C ARG A 74 8.78 -0.26 -10.81
N TYR A 75 7.92 -1.05 -10.18
CA TYR A 75 7.83 -2.48 -10.42
C TYR A 75 6.41 -2.79 -10.86
N PHE A 76 6.32 -3.38 -12.04
CA PHE A 76 5.06 -3.83 -12.61
C PHE A 76 4.94 -5.31 -12.27
N VAL A 77 3.87 -5.65 -11.57
CA VAL A 77 3.58 -7.01 -11.13
C VAL A 77 2.20 -7.37 -11.66
N GLU A 78 2.03 -8.61 -12.10
CA GLU A 78 0.75 -9.09 -12.58
C GLU A 78 -0.27 -9.13 -11.42
N PRO A 79 -1.45 -8.51 -11.60
CA PRO A 79 -2.45 -8.47 -10.55
C PRO A 79 -3.07 -9.86 -10.38
N ILE A 80 -2.82 -10.49 -9.23
CA ILE A 80 -3.50 -11.72 -8.83
C ILE A 80 -4.88 -11.34 -8.30
N LYS A 81 -5.93 -11.78 -8.99
CA LYS A 81 -7.31 -11.48 -8.63
C LYS A 81 -7.75 -12.20 -7.37
N ASP A 82 -7.58 -13.53 -7.39
CA ASP A 82 -8.00 -14.41 -6.30
C ASP A 82 -6.77 -15.04 -5.67
N TRP A 83 -6.50 -14.66 -4.42
CA TRP A 83 -5.39 -15.19 -3.65
C TRP A 83 -5.82 -16.47 -2.93
N SER A 84 -5.08 -17.55 -3.16
CA SER A 84 -5.29 -18.84 -2.49
C SER A 84 -4.40 -19.02 -1.25
N ILE A 85 -3.50 -18.09 -0.98
CA ILE A 85 -2.46 -18.20 0.04
C ILE A 85 -2.71 -17.16 1.14
N PHE A 86 -2.70 -17.61 2.39
CA PHE A 86 -2.94 -16.79 3.56
C PHE A 86 -1.86 -16.95 4.62
N LYS A 87 -1.85 -16.01 5.57
CA LYS A 87 -0.99 -16.10 6.74
C LYS A 87 -1.36 -17.34 7.56
N GLY A 88 -0.37 -18.16 7.90
CA GLY A 88 -0.54 -19.39 8.67
C GLY A 88 -0.59 -20.66 7.81
N ASP A 89 -0.67 -20.53 6.49
CA ASP A 89 -0.67 -21.70 5.61
C ASP A 89 0.71 -22.37 5.58
N ARG A 90 0.70 -23.70 5.46
CA ARG A 90 1.91 -24.50 5.22
C ARG A 90 2.20 -24.54 3.72
N VAL A 91 3.37 -24.07 3.34
CA VAL A 91 3.82 -24.01 1.94
C VAL A 91 5.18 -24.66 1.77
N GLN A 92 5.47 -25.08 0.54
CA GLN A 92 6.76 -25.63 0.15
C GLN A 92 7.46 -24.68 -0.82
N VAL A 93 8.77 -24.47 -0.62
CA VAL A 93 9.59 -23.71 -1.55
C VAL A 93 9.94 -24.59 -2.75
N LEU A 94 9.54 -24.17 -3.96
CA LEU A 94 9.77 -24.95 -5.18
C LEU A 94 11.14 -24.68 -5.82
N VAL A 95 11.63 -23.43 -5.75
CA VAL A 95 12.85 -22.99 -6.43
C VAL A 95 13.69 -22.11 -5.49
N GLY A 96 15.01 -22.21 -5.60
CA GLY A 96 15.97 -21.41 -4.85
C GLY A 96 16.90 -22.25 -3.97
N LYS A 97 17.68 -21.59 -3.12
CA LYS A 97 18.64 -22.24 -2.21
C LYS A 97 17.97 -23.23 -1.25
N ASP A 98 16.74 -22.92 -0.84
CA ASP A 98 15.97 -23.65 0.16
C ASP A 98 14.84 -24.49 -0.46
N ALA A 99 14.96 -24.86 -1.74
CA ALA A 99 13.97 -25.69 -2.43
C ALA A 99 13.73 -27.03 -1.70
N GLY A 100 12.47 -27.45 -1.66
CA GLY A 100 12.01 -28.67 -0.98
C GLY A 100 11.64 -28.47 0.49
N LYS A 101 12.11 -27.41 1.15
CA LYS A 101 11.74 -27.12 2.54
C LYS A 101 10.29 -26.66 2.66
N GLN A 102 9.66 -27.03 3.78
CA GLN A 102 8.32 -26.61 4.14
C GLN A 102 8.37 -25.57 5.26
N GLY A 103 7.46 -24.60 5.22
CA GLY A 103 7.38 -23.52 6.19
C GLY A 103 5.96 -23.02 6.36
N ILE A 104 5.76 -22.14 7.34
CA ILE A 104 4.49 -21.45 7.59
C ILE A 104 4.64 -19.99 7.19
N ILE A 105 3.64 -19.46 6.48
CA ILE A 105 3.65 -18.06 6.05
C ILE A 105 3.35 -17.14 7.25
N ASN A 106 4.22 -16.17 7.45
CA ASN A 106 4.08 -15.14 8.48
C ASN A 106 3.44 -13.86 7.92
N TYR A 107 3.84 -13.43 6.73
CA TYR A 107 3.42 -12.16 6.16
C TYR A 107 3.37 -12.18 4.63
N ILE A 108 2.44 -11.42 4.06
CA ILE A 108 2.20 -11.36 2.62
C ILE A 108 2.16 -9.88 2.19
N VAL A 109 2.92 -9.56 1.15
CA VAL A 109 2.88 -8.26 0.47
C VAL A 109 2.15 -8.44 -0.86
N LYS A 110 0.88 -8.04 -0.91
CA LYS A 110 0.00 -8.28 -2.06
C LYS A 110 0.38 -7.43 -3.27
N GLU A 111 0.90 -6.24 -3.03
CA GLU A 111 1.29 -5.28 -4.08
C GLU A 111 2.51 -5.75 -4.87
N ARG A 112 3.26 -6.72 -4.34
CA ARG A 112 4.49 -7.28 -4.93
C ARG A 112 4.40 -8.77 -5.23
N ASN A 113 3.30 -9.40 -4.86
CA ASN A 113 3.15 -10.86 -4.84
C ASN A 113 4.26 -11.56 -4.02
N TRP A 114 4.65 -11.01 -2.86
CA TRP A 114 5.69 -11.59 -2.00
C TRP A 114 5.09 -12.28 -0.76
N CYS A 115 5.75 -13.33 -0.31
CA CYS A 115 5.45 -14.04 0.93
C CYS A 115 6.73 -14.21 1.78
N PHE A 116 6.55 -14.16 3.09
CA PHE A 116 7.58 -14.34 4.12
C PHE A 116 7.13 -15.41 5.12
#